data_AF-A0A671UIS6-F1
#
_entry.id   AF-A0A671UIS6-F1
#
_cell.length_a   1.000
_cell.length_b   1.000
_cell.length_c   1.000
_cell.angle_alpha   90.00
_cell.angle_beta   90.00
_cell.angle_gamma   90.00
#
_symmetry.space_group_name_H-M   'P 1'
#
loop_
_entity.id
_entity.type
_entity.pdbx_description
1 polymer ?
#
loop_
_entity_poly.entity_id
_entity_poly.type
_entity_poly.pdbx_seq_one_letter_code
_entity_poly.pdbx_strand_id
1 'polypeptide(L)'
;MSASRSALSRLLNHLLDQSEVHSSLSHCRLDEDTLSSRLKLGLSRLTPPHPNTKALVSTLQQHFLLFSQRLHSAEVERRSLRLEVANLKKGLRQERAETSRTVPAERFNSVCVELRQALSREQEAQALIQEQTDRLHALQLRVDTHTLEQTNTQHTLGQTAQSLLEARQEVSRKERSLRILGKHLSGVQKERKQLEERLRQVEEELRDAGRRKDSLISSMKAAETSCREVRDGLIQSRRSLSAQPHPLPLLREHLELSGAESIMGAPEMAACQSLLSAVAQLHHTCSSRIDWLEQEVSAHRSHVTALRSELQDACLRDNLAYVPVRRFIIIIISEGSDEFLKSLESFYVEFIKSPGTM
;
A
#
# COMPACT_ATOMS: atom_id res chain seq x y z
N MET A 1 -60.13 -28.07 80.96
CA MET A 1 -60.96 -28.89 81.87
C MET A 1 -60.17 -29.97 82.65
N SER A 2 -58.84 -30.05 82.55
CA SER A 2 -58.01 -31.03 83.28
C SER A 2 -57.39 -30.51 84.59
N ALA A 3 -57.21 -29.19 84.74
CA ALA A 3 -56.59 -28.59 85.92
C ALA A 3 -57.44 -28.65 87.20
N SER A 4 -58.78 -28.62 87.06
CA SER A 4 -59.72 -28.70 88.19
C SER A 4 -59.84 -30.10 88.79
N ARG A 5 -59.58 -31.15 87.99
CA ARG A 5 -59.64 -32.56 88.43
C ARG A 5 -58.41 -32.97 89.25
N SER A 6 -57.25 -32.34 89.02
CA SER A 6 -56.00 -32.66 89.74
C SER A 6 -55.92 -32.05 91.15
N ALA A 7 -56.66 -30.99 91.42
CA ALA A 7 -56.72 -30.38 92.75
C ALA A 7 -57.57 -31.22 93.71
N LEU A 8 -58.69 -31.77 93.23
CA LEU A 8 -59.61 -32.59 94.02
C LEU A 8 -59.03 -33.99 94.32
N SER A 9 -58.27 -34.56 93.37
CA SER A 9 -57.50 -35.80 93.59
C SER A 9 -56.41 -35.65 94.66
N ARG A 10 -55.71 -34.50 94.70
CA ARG A 10 -54.68 -34.23 95.73
C ARG A 10 -55.28 -34.09 97.13
N LEU A 11 -56.49 -33.55 97.23
CA LEU A 11 -57.18 -33.37 98.51
C LEU A 11 -57.73 -34.70 99.05
N LEU A 12 -58.21 -35.59 98.17
CA LEU A 12 -58.68 -36.93 98.55
C LEU A 12 -57.53 -37.86 99.00
N ASN A 13 -56.37 -37.81 98.35
CA ASN A 13 -55.20 -38.58 98.81
C ASN A 13 -54.70 -38.10 100.17
N HIS A 14 -54.78 -36.80 100.46
CA HIS A 14 -54.36 -36.27 101.76
C HIS A 14 -55.32 -36.62 102.91
N LEU A 15 -56.62 -36.80 102.61
CA LEU A 15 -57.60 -37.28 103.59
C LEU A 15 -57.52 -38.79 103.82
N LEU A 16 -57.11 -39.56 102.80
CA LEU A 16 -56.93 -41.01 102.91
C LEU A 16 -55.62 -41.38 103.65
N ASP A 17 -54.50 -40.70 103.38
CA ASP A 17 -53.23 -40.92 104.09
C ASP A 17 -53.31 -40.55 105.58
N GLN A 18 -54.10 -39.54 105.93
CA GLN A 18 -54.29 -39.14 107.33
C GLN A 18 -55.23 -40.08 108.10
N SER A 19 -55.99 -40.93 107.40
CA SER A 19 -56.91 -41.90 108.01
C SER A 19 -56.25 -43.24 108.36
N GLU A 20 -55.13 -43.61 107.74
CA GLU A 20 -54.43 -44.88 108.02
C GLU A 20 -53.36 -44.78 109.11
N VAL A 21 -52.87 -43.59 109.44
CA VAL A 21 -51.80 -43.40 110.45
C VAL A 21 -52.32 -43.44 111.90
N HIS A 22 -53.63 -43.39 112.12
CA HIS A 22 -54.20 -43.32 113.49
C HIS A 22 -55.10 -44.50 113.87
N SER A 23 -55.07 -45.61 113.14
CA SER A 23 -55.91 -46.78 113.43
C SER A 23 -55.17 -48.10 113.34
N SER A 24 -54.02 -48.23 114.01
CA SER A 24 -53.46 -49.52 114.43
C SER A 24 -53.55 -49.65 115.95
N LEU A 25 -54.64 -50.31 116.34
CA LEU A 25 -54.76 -51.32 117.39
C LEU A 25 -53.61 -51.35 118.43
N SER A 26 -53.83 -51.07 119.71
CA SER A 26 -54.64 -51.91 120.61
C SER A 26 -54.49 -53.41 120.35
N HIS A 27 -53.52 -54.08 120.98
CA HIS A 27 -53.87 -55.16 121.91
C HIS A 27 -52.67 -55.68 122.71
N CYS A 28 -52.75 -55.47 124.02
CA CYS A 28 -52.24 -56.35 125.06
C CYS A 28 -52.35 -57.85 124.75
N ARG A 29 -51.26 -58.61 125.03
CA ARG A 29 -51.17 -59.99 125.62
C ARG A 29 -49.81 -60.57 125.20
N LEU A 30 -48.91 -61.12 126.02
CA LEU A 30 -48.90 -61.89 127.28
C LEU A 30 -47.56 -61.49 127.98
N ASP A 31 -47.49 -61.35 129.30
CA ASP A 31 -47.01 -62.44 130.16
C ASP A 31 -47.36 -62.16 131.62
N GLU A 32 -47.22 -63.19 132.45
CA GLU A 32 -47.57 -63.29 133.88
C GLU A 32 -46.78 -62.41 134.86
N ASP A 33 -46.16 -61.34 134.39
CA ASP A 33 -45.87 -60.18 135.23
C ASP A 33 -46.51 -58.96 134.58
N THR A 34 -47.02 -58.04 135.40
CA THR A 34 -47.42 -56.69 134.96
C THR A 34 -48.73 -56.54 134.16
N LEU A 35 -49.78 -57.28 134.52
CA LEU A 35 -51.18 -56.88 134.26
C LEU A 35 -51.71 -55.85 135.26
N SER A 36 -51.21 -55.86 136.50
CA SER A 36 -51.45 -54.80 137.48
C SER A 36 -50.85 -53.47 137.04
N SER A 37 -49.75 -53.46 136.26
CA SER A 37 -49.17 -52.24 135.71
C SER A 37 -49.89 -51.70 134.49
N ARG A 38 -50.43 -52.54 133.59
CA ARG A 38 -51.19 -52.06 132.42
C ARG A 38 -52.57 -51.55 132.81
N LEU A 39 -53.22 -52.13 133.82
CA LEU A 39 -54.39 -51.52 134.44
C LEU A 39 -53.99 -50.25 135.20
N LYS A 40 -52.83 -50.18 135.88
CA LYS A 40 -52.31 -48.90 136.41
C LYS A 40 -52.00 -47.86 135.33
N LEU A 41 -51.52 -48.23 134.14
CA LEU A 41 -51.16 -47.34 133.02
C LEU A 41 -52.36 -46.93 132.15
N GLY A 42 -53.39 -47.79 132.06
CA GLY A 42 -54.65 -47.48 131.38
C GLY A 42 -55.64 -46.72 132.27
N LEU A 43 -55.69 -47.04 133.58
CA LEU A 43 -56.55 -46.33 134.54
C LEU A 43 -55.95 -45.02 135.03
N SER A 44 -54.63 -44.80 134.89
CA SER A 44 -54.04 -43.46 135.01
C SER A 44 -54.36 -42.55 133.81
N ARG A 45 -54.95 -43.08 132.72
CA ARG A 45 -55.43 -42.31 131.56
C ARG A 45 -56.93 -41.97 131.58
N LEU A 46 -57.70 -42.51 132.52
CA LEU A 46 -59.15 -42.30 132.61
C LEU A 46 -59.65 -41.87 133.99
N THR A 47 -58.77 -41.81 134.98
CA THR A 47 -59.12 -41.33 136.31
C THR A 47 -58.27 -40.11 136.63
N PRO A 48 -58.81 -38.89 136.53
CA PRO A 48 -58.15 -37.76 137.17
C PRO A 48 -58.04 -38.07 138.68
N PRO A 49 -56.97 -37.65 139.35
CA PRO A 49 -56.98 -37.58 140.81
C PRO A 49 -58.12 -36.63 141.17
N HIS A 50 -59.19 -37.15 141.78
CA HIS A 50 -60.39 -36.41 142.18
C HIS A 50 -60.86 -35.33 141.17
N PRO A 51 -61.86 -35.61 140.30
CA PRO A 51 -62.40 -34.59 139.40
C PRO A 51 -63.09 -33.52 140.25
N ASN A 52 -62.36 -32.44 140.51
CA ASN A 52 -62.94 -31.19 140.95
C ASN A 52 -64.03 -30.87 139.91
N THR A 53 -65.30 -30.92 140.29
CA THR A 53 -66.45 -30.64 139.41
C THR A 53 -66.26 -29.36 138.60
N LYS A 54 -65.47 -28.42 139.14
CA LYS A 54 -64.96 -27.24 138.43
C LYS A 54 -64.24 -27.55 137.12
N ALA A 55 -63.35 -28.54 137.05
CA ALA A 55 -62.57 -28.84 135.85
C ALA A 55 -63.44 -29.38 134.69
N LEU A 56 -64.41 -30.24 134.97
CA LEU A 56 -65.34 -30.78 133.98
C LEU A 56 -66.31 -29.70 133.46
N VAL A 57 -66.80 -28.86 134.37
CA VAL A 57 -67.58 -27.66 134.05
C VAL A 57 -66.75 -26.69 133.20
N SER A 58 -65.48 -26.45 133.54
CA SER A 58 -64.57 -25.62 132.75
C SER A 58 -64.35 -26.18 131.34
N THR A 59 -64.16 -27.50 131.20
CA THR A 59 -64.01 -28.14 129.88
C THR A 59 -65.28 -28.01 129.05
N LEU A 60 -66.46 -28.20 129.66
CA LEU A 60 -67.74 -28.05 128.97
C LEU A 60 -68.00 -26.58 128.57
N GLN A 61 -67.72 -25.63 129.48
CA GLN A 61 -67.78 -24.19 129.20
C GLN A 61 -66.83 -23.82 128.05
N GLN A 62 -65.63 -24.39 128.03
CA GLN A 62 -64.66 -24.20 126.94
C GLN A 62 -65.17 -24.77 125.62
N HIS A 63 -65.81 -25.94 125.62
CA HIS A 63 -66.42 -26.50 124.42
C HIS A 63 -67.60 -25.66 123.90
N PHE A 64 -68.47 -25.16 124.78
CA PHE A 64 -69.53 -24.24 124.37
C PHE A 64 -68.97 -22.93 123.82
N LEU A 65 -67.91 -22.39 124.43
CA LEU A 65 -67.23 -21.20 123.96
C LEU A 65 -66.59 -21.40 122.58
N LEU A 66 -65.85 -22.49 122.39
CA LEU A 66 -65.24 -22.82 121.09
C LEU A 66 -66.31 -23.13 120.03
N PHE A 67 -67.38 -23.81 120.39
CA PHE A 67 -68.48 -24.12 119.49
C PHE A 67 -69.22 -22.85 119.05
N SER A 68 -69.55 -21.96 119.99
CA SER A 68 -70.19 -20.68 119.70
C SER A 68 -69.28 -19.75 118.88
N GLN A 69 -67.97 -19.73 119.13
CA GLN A 69 -67.02 -19.02 118.27
C GLN A 69 -67.01 -19.58 116.84
N ARG A 70 -66.93 -20.90 116.66
CA ARG A 70 -66.97 -21.52 115.33
C ARG A 70 -68.27 -21.23 114.59
N LEU A 71 -69.40 -21.28 115.29
CA LEU A 71 -70.71 -20.95 114.74
C LEU A 71 -70.79 -19.47 114.34
N HIS A 72 -70.28 -18.57 115.18
CA HIS A 72 -70.22 -17.13 114.90
C HIS A 72 -69.36 -16.84 113.66
N SER A 73 -68.16 -17.41 113.57
CA SER A 73 -67.29 -17.27 112.40
C SER A 73 -67.97 -17.77 111.13
N ALA A 74 -68.61 -18.94 111.17
CA ALA A 74 -69.33 -19.49 110.01
C ALA A 74 -70.53 -18.62 109.60
N GLU A 75 -71.27 -18.05 110.55
CA GLU A 75 -72.40 -17.16 110.25
C GLU A 75 -71.94 -15.80 109.69
N VAL A 76 -70.81 -15.27 110.19
CA VAL A 76 -70.19 -14.04 109.64
C VAL A 76 -69.74 -14.27 108.21
N GLU A 77 -69.03 -15.36 107.92
CA GLU A 77 -68.62 -15.72 106.56
C GLU A 77 -69.83 -15.90 105.63
N ARG A 78 -70.89 -16.58 106.09
CA ARG A 78 -72.11 -16.75 105.30
C ARG A 78 -72.77 -15.41 104.96
N ARG A 79 -72.81 -14.46 105.90
CA ARG A 79 -73.35 -13.11 105.65
C ARG A 79 -72.46 -12.32 104.70
N SER A 80 -71.13 -12.43 104.85
CA SER A 80 -70.15 -11.81 103.95
C SER A 80 -70.32 -12.29 102.51
N LEU A 81 -70.35 -13.61 102.29
CA LEU A 81 -70.50 -14.20 100.96
C LEU A 81 -71.84 -13.83 100.29
N ARG A 82 -72.91 -13.64 101.07
CA ARG A 82 -74.19 -13.17 100.53
C ARG A 82 -74.12 -11.75 100.00
N LEU A 83 -73.40 -10.87 100.68
CA LEU A 83 -73.16 -9.51 100.20
C LEU A 83 -72.30 -9.53 98.93
N GLU A 84 -71.28 -10.38 98.89
CA GLU A 84 -70.43 -10.55 97.71
C GLU A 84 -71.22 -11.05 96.49
N VAL A 85 -72.08 -12.06 96.67
CA VAL A 85 -73.00 -12.54 95.61
C VAL A 85 -73.98 -11.46 95.17
N ALA A 86 -74.49 -10.65 96.09
CA ALA A 86 -75.38 -9.54 95.75
C ALA A 86 -74.65 -8.46 94.93
N ASN A 87 -73.41 -8.14 95.30
CA ASN A 87 -72.57 -7.18 94.58
C ASN A 87 -72.20 -7.68 93.17
N LEU A 88 -71.81 -8.95 93.03
CA LEU A 88 -71.52 -9.55 91.72
C LEU A 88 -72.75 -9.54 90.80
N LYS A 89 -73.94 -9.86 91.32
CA LYS A 89 -75.20 -9.77 90.56
C LYS A 89 -75.51 -8.34 90.11
N LYS A 90 -75.21 -7.34 90.95
CA LYS A 90 -75.38 -5.93 90.60
C LYS A 90 -74.40 -5.50 89.51
N GLY A 91 -73.12 -5.89 89.62
CA GLY A 91 -72.09 -5.64 88.61
C GLY A 91 -72.44 -6.25 87.25
N LEU A 92 -72.88 -7.51 87.23
CA LEU A 92 -73.29 -8.19 85.99
C LEU A 92 -74.49 -7.50 85.32
N ARG A 93 -75.44 -6.97 86.10
CA ARG A 93 -76.57 -6.21 85.55
C ARG A 93 -76.14 -4.88 84.93
N GLN A 94 -75.13 -4.24 85.50
CA GLN A 94 -74.60 -2.97 85.02
C GLN A 94 -73.80 -3.13 83.72
N GLU A 95 -72.91 -4.12 83.63
CA GLU A 95 -72.22 -4.43 82.36
C GLU A 95 -73.20 -4.83 81.25
N ARG A 96 -74.24 -5.59 81.59
CA ARG A 96 -75.27 -5.97 80.61
C ARG A 96 -76.08 -4.75 80.13
N ALA A 97 -76.27 -3.74 80.98
CA ALA A 97 -76.89 -2.48 80.60
C ALA A 97 -75.96 -1.63 79.70
N GLU A 98 -74.66 -1.60 79.98
CA GLU A 98 -73.66 -0.85 79.21
C GLU A 98 -73.40 -1.47 77.83
N THR A 99 -73.35 -2.80 77.73
CA THR A 99 -73.24 -3.54 76.46
C THR A 99 -74.52 -3.47 75.61
N SER A 100 -75.66 -3.16 76.23
CA SER A 100 -76.95 -2.96 75.53
C SER A 100 -77.21 -1.52 75.07
N ARG A 101 -76.25 -0.58 75.23
CA ARG A 101 -76.29 0.72 74.54
C ARG A 101 -76.08 0.50 73.04
N THR A 102 -77.15 0.22 72.32
CA THR A 102 -77.20 0.25 70.86
C THR A 102 -76.76 1.63 70.36
N VAL A 103 -75.76 1.66 69.48
CA VAL A 103 -75.32 2.89 68.81
C VAL A 103 -76.51 3.52 68.08
N PRO A 104 -76.74 4.84 68.19
CA PRO A 104 -77.82 5.51 67.48
C PRO A 104 -77.73 5.24 65.97
N ALA A 105 -78.88 4.94 65.34
CA ALA A 105 -78.95 4.61 63.93
C ALA A 105 -78.35 5.71 63.02
N GLU A 106 -78.45 6.98 63.43
CA GLU A 106 -77.85 8.11 62.69
C GLU A 106 -76.32 8.03 62.65
N ARG A 107 -75.65 7.65 63.75
CA ARG A 107 -74.20 7.51 63.79
C ARG A 107 -73.73 6.34 62.93
N PHE A 108 -74.45 5.22 62.97
CA PHE A 108 -74.17 4.08 62.10
C PHE A 108 -74.33 4.44 60.61
N ASN A 109 -75.43 5.10 60.25
CA ASN A 109 -75.67 5.55 58.88
C ASN A 109 -74.60 6.55 58.41
N SER A 110 -74.16 7.47 59.27
CA SER A 110 -73.06 8.40 58.98
C SER A 110 -71.77 7.65 58.65
N VAL A 111 -71.38 6.68 59.47
CA VAL A 111 -70.19 5.84 59.22
C VAL A 111 -70.35 5.06 57.92
N CYS A 112 -71.53 4.52 57.62
CA CYS A 112 -71.77 3.83 56.35
C CYS A 112 -71.65 4.76 55.13
N VAL A 113 -72.11 6.01 55.22
CA VAL A 113 -71.94 7.00 54.14
C VAL A 113 -70.46 7.34 53.97
N GLU A 114 -69.74 7.61 55.06
CA GLU A 114 -68.32 7.93 55.03
C GLU A 114 -67.49 6.76 54.49
N LEU A 115 -67.83 5.52 54.84
CA LEU A 115 -67.15 4.32 54.34
C LEU A 115 -67.40 4.10 52.86
N ARG A 116 -68.62 4.40 52.36
CA ARG A 116 -68.91 4.43 50.92
C ARG A 116 -68.12 5.52 50.20
N GLN A 117 -68.01 6.72 50.77
CA GLN A 117 -67.22 7.82 50.21
C GLN A 117 -65.72 7.51 50.23
N ALA A 118 -65.21 6.87 51.29
CA ALA A 118 -63.84 6.41 51.39
C ALA A 118 -63.54 5.35 50.33
N LEU A 119 -64.44 4.38 50.15
CA LEU A 119 -64.33 3.36 49.10
C LEU A 119 -64.33 3.97 47.69
N SER A 120 -65.18 4.98 47.42
CA SER A 120 -65.19 5.69 46.15
C SER A 120 -63.88 6.42 45.88
N ARG A 121 -63.33 7.12 46.88
CA ARG A 121 -62.03 7.80 46.77
C ARG A 121 -60.88 6.81 46.55
N GLU A 122 -60.92 5.67 47.21
CA GLU A 122 -59.94 4.59 47.02
C GLU A 122 -60.01 4.01 45.59
N GLN A 123 -61.22 3.78 45.07
CA GLN A 123 -61.39 3.31 43.68
C GLN A 123 -60.88 4.32 42.65
N GLU A 124 -61.12 5.61 42.86
CA GLU A 124 -60.59 6.68 42.00
C GLU A 124 -59.05 6.77 42.08
N ALA A 125 -58.49 6.67 43.29
CA ALA A 125 -57.05 6.64 43.48
C ALA A 125 -56.40 5.42 42.79
N GLN A 126 -57.04 4.24 42.88
CA GLN A 126 -56.58 3.03 42.19
C GLN A 126 -56.62 3.19 40.67
N ALA A 127 -57.67 3.81 40.11
CA ALA A 127 -57.74 4.11 38.69
C ALA A 127 -56.60 5.04 38.22
N LEU A 128 -56.31 6.09 39.01
CA LEU A 128 -55.20 7.00 38.72
C LEU A 128 -53.83 6.33 38.83
N ILE A 129 -53.63 5.46 39.83
CA ILE A 129 -52.38 4.69 39.96
C ILE A 129 -52.21 3.79 38.74
N GLN A 130 -53.25 3.07 38.31
CA GLN A 130 -53.19 2.22 37.13
C GLN A 130 -52.84 3.02 35.89
N GLU A 131 -53.47 4.18 35.69
CA GLU A 131 -53.15 5.07 34.56
C GLU A 131 -51.69 5.57 34.61
N GLN A 132 -51.19 5.93 35.80
CA GLN A 132 -49.79 6.34 35.96
C GLN A 132 -48.83 5.18 35.71
N THR A 133 -49.15 3.96 36.13
CA THR A 133 -48.38 2.75 35.85
C THR A 133 -48.33 2.47 34.35
N ASP A 134 -49.46 2.58 33.65
CA ASP A 134 -49.52 2.39 32.20
C ASP A 134 -48.71 3.46 31.45
N ARG A 135 -48.79 4.73 31.90
CA ARG A 135 -47.97 5.83 31.36
C ARG A 135 -46.48 5.62 31.60
N LEU A 136 -46.08 5.15 32.79
CA LEU A 136 -44.68 4.83 33.11
C LEU A 136 -44.17 3.68 32.25
N HIS A 137 -44.96 2.62 32.04
CA HIS A 137 -44.59 1.53 31.14
C HIS A 137 -44.43 2.00 29.69
N ALA A 138 -45.31 2.87 29.20
CA ALA A 138 -45.19 3.43 27.85
C ALA A 138 -43.93 4.31 27.70
N LEU A 139 -43.60 5.11 28.72
CA LEU A 139 -42.36 5.90 28.73
C LEU A 139 -41.12 5.00 28.80
N GLN A 140 -41.14 3.95 29.61
CA GLN A 140 -40.05 2.98 29.70
C GLN A 140 -39.79 2.34 28.33
N LEU A 141 -40.84 1.85 27.65
CA LEU A 141 -40.71 1.27 26.32
C LEU A 141 -40.10 2.25 25.30
N ARG A 142 -40.51 3.53 25.35
CA ARG A 142 -39.93 4.57 24.50
C ARG A 142 -38.45 4.81 24.80
N VAL A 143 -38.06 4.84 26.07
CA VAL A 143 -36.65 4.99 26.47
C VAL A 143 -35.83 3.80 25.99
N ASP A 144 -36.33 2.58 26.15
CA ASP A 144 -35.63 1.36 25.72
C ASP A 144 -35.44 1.34 24.20
N THR A 145 -36.50 1.71 23.45
CA THR A 145 -36.45 1.82 21.99
C THR A 145 -35.42 2.87 21.55
N HIS A 146 -35.45 4.06 22.13
CA HIS A 146 -34.49 5.11 21.81
C HIS A 146 -33.05 4.70 22.19
N THR A 147 -32.86 3.99 23.30
CA THR A 147 -31.54 3.50 23.72
C THR A 147 -30.99 2.47 22.73
N LEU A 148 -31.84 1.58 22.23
CA LEU A 148 -31.46 0.63 21.19
C LEU A 148 -31.12 1.33 19.87
N GLU A 149 -31.94 2.28 19.43
CA GLU A 149 -31.66 3.09 18.22
C GLU A 149 -30.36 3.89 18.36
N GLN A 150 -30.10 4.47 19.52
CA GLN A 150 -28.88 5.22 19.81
C GLN A 150 -27.63 4.34 19.78
N THR A 151 -27.69 3.13 20.34
CA THR A 151 -26.56 2.19 20.29
C THR A 151 -26.32 1.68 18.87
N ASN A 152 -27.38 1.37 18.11
CA ASN A 152 -27.27 0.99 16.70
C ASN A 152 -26.67 2.11 15.84
N THR A 153 -27.15 3.34 15.99
CA THR A 153 -26.61 4.49 15.25
C THR A 153 -25.16 4.78 15.62
N GLN A 154 -24.78 4.72 16.91
CA GLN A 154 -23.39 4.84 17.33
C GLN A 154 -22.50 3.76 16.72
N HIS A 155 -22.99 2.51 16.66
CA HIS A 155 -22.25 1.42 16.04
C HIS A 155 -22.04 1.66 14.54
N THR A 156 -23.09 2.04 13.79
CA THR A 156 -22.98 2.38 12.36
C THR A 156 -22.07 3.57 12.12
N LEU A 157 -22.14 4.62 12.95
CA LEU A 157 -21.24 5.77 12.87
C LEU A 157 -19.78 5.36 13.12
N GLY A 158 -19.53 4.48 14.10
CA GLY A 158 -18.20 3.92 14.34
C GLY A 158 -17.66 3.14 13.15
N GLN A 159 -18.48 2.29 12.53
CA GLN A 159 -18.10 1.53 11.33
C GLN A 159 -17.79 2.43 10.14
N THR A 160 -18.65 3.42 9.85
CA THR A 160 -18.43 4.36 8.74
C THR A 160 -17.20 5.24 8.96
N ALA A 161 -16.95 5.69 10.20
CA ALA A 161 -15.75 6.43 10.55
C ALA A 161 -14.48 5.58 10.36
N GLN A 162 -14.53 4.30 10.73
CA GLN A 162 -13.42 3.36 10.53
C GLN A 162 -13.14 3.13 9.03
N SER A 163 -14.17 2.87 8.22
CA SER A 163 -14.01 2.73 6.76
C SER A 163 -13.48 4.01 6.11
N LEU A 164 -13.88 5.19 6.60
CA LEU A 164 -13.35 6.48 6.14
C LEU A 164 -11.87 6.65 6.48
N LEU A 165 -11.43 6.22 7.67
CA LEU A 165 -10.01 6.24 8.05
C LEU A 165 -9.18 5.32 7.16
N GLU A 166 -9.68 4.12 6.87
CA GLU A 166 -9.04 3.16 5.96
C GLU A 166 -8.93 3.73 4.55
N ALA A 167 -10.02 4.30 4.01
CA ALA A 167 -9.99 4.96 2.71
C ALA A 167 -8.97 6.11 2.66
N ARG A 168 -8.90 6.94 3.72
CA ARG A 168 -7.92 8.03 3.82
C ARG A 168 -6.48 7.52 3.87
N GLN A 169 -6.21 6.44 4.60
CA GLN A 169 -4.90 5.81 4.62
C GLN A 169 -4.50 5.27 3.25
N GLU A 170 -5.45 4.66 2.53
CA GLU A 170 -5.20 4.14 1.18
C GLU A 170 -4.94 5.27 0.18
N VAL A 171 -5.70 6.37 0.23
CA VAL A 171 -5.42 7.58 -0.56
C VAL A 171 -4.00 8.08 -0.28
N SER A 172 -3.61 8.17 0.99
CA SER A 172 -2.27 8.60 1.38
C SER A 172 -1.16 7.67 0.87
N ARG A 173 -1.43 6.36 0.74
CA ARG A 173 -0.51 5.38 0.14
C ARG A 173 -0.41 5.59 -1.37
N LYS A 174 -1.54 5.75 -2.07
CA LYS A 174 -1.59 5.98 -3.52
C LYS A 174 -0.91 7.29 -3.90
N GLU A 175 -1.09 8.36 -3.13
CA GLU A 175 -0.37 9.63 -3.32
C GLU A 175 1.15 9.46 -3.23
N ARG A 176 1.64 8.67 -2.26
CA ARG A 176 3.07 8.35 -2.16
C ARG A 176 3.56 7.59 -3.38
N SER A 177 2.83 6.57 -3.83
CA SER A 177 3.15 5.81 -5.05
C SER A 177 3.16 6.70 -6.29
N LEU A 178 2.18 7.60 -6.44
CA LEU A 178 2.11 8.55 -7.55
C LEU A 178 3.31 9.51 -7.55
N ARG A 179 3.74 10.01 -6.38
CA ARG A 179 4.95 10.84 -6.29
C ARG A 179 6.20 10.09 -6.74
N ILE A 180 6.34 8.82 -6.37
CA ILE A 180 7.46 7.98 -6.79
C ILE A 180 7.41 7.78 -8.31
N LEU A 181 6.26 7.37 -8.84
CA LEU A 181 6.09 7.13 -10.27
C LEU A 181 6.31 8.42 -11.09
N GLY A 182 5.86 9.57 -10.59
CA GLY A 182 6.08 10.88 -11.21
C GLY A 182 7.56 11.23 -11.34
N LYS A 183 8.38 10.91 -10.31
CA LYS A 183 9.85 11.07 -10.39
C LYS A 183 10.45 10.18 -11.48
N HIS A 184 10.07 8.90 -11.52
CA HIS A 184 10.55 7.97 -12.55
C HIS A 184 10.16 8.44 -13.96
N LEU A 185 8.91 8.88 -14.15
CA LEU A 185 8.44 9.40 -15.43
C LEU A 185 9.23 10.63 -15.88
N SER A 186 9.51 11.55 -14.96
CA SER A 186 10.33 12.73 -15.27
C SER A 186 11.77 12.36 -15.66
N GLY A 187 12.34 11.32 -15.03
CA GLY A 187 13.65 10.78 -15.38
C GLY A 187 13.67 10.19 -16.79
N VAL A 188 12.74 9.28 -17.07
CA VAL A 188 12.60 8.66 -18.40
C VAL A 188 12.34 9.71 -19.48
N GLN A 189 11.54 10.73 -19.19
CA GLN A 189 11.28 11.82 -20.15
C GLN A 189 12.54 12.65 -20.45
N LYS A 190 13.41 12.86 -19.45
CA LYS A 190 14.70 13.54 -19.64
C LYS A 190 15.64 12.69 -20.49
N GLU A 191 15.74 11.39 -20.20
CA GLU A 191 16.54 10.45 -20.99
C GLU A 191 16.05 10.37 -22.44
N ARG A 192 14.73 10.28 -22.66
CA ARG A 192 14.13 10.29 -23.99
C ARG A 192 14.54 11.54 -24.78
N LYS A 193 14.41 12.73 -24.19
CA LYS A 193 14.84 13.99 -24.83
C LYS A 193 16.33 14.01 -25.16
N GLN A 194 17.16 13.48 -24.26
CA GLN A 194 18.60 13.38 -24.50
C GLN A 194 18.93 12.43 -25.65
N LEU A 195 18.23 11.29 -25.75
CA LEU A 195 18.40 10.34 -26.84
C LEU A 195 17.88 10.90 -28.17
N GLU A 196 16.74 11.59 -28.16
CA GLU A 196 16.20 12.31 -29.34
C GLU A 196 17.22 13.33 -29.87
N GLU A 197 17.87 14.09 -28.99
CA GLU A 197 18.89 15.06 -29.41
C GLU A 197 20.13 14.37 -29.99
N ARG A 198 20.62 13.29 -29.35
CA ARG A 198 21.75 12.52 -29.87
C ARG A 198 21.44 11.87 -31.22
N LEU A 199 20.23 11.35 -31.39
CA LEU A 199 19.77 10.79 -32.65
C LEU A 199 19.77 11.87 -33.74
N ARG A 200 19.23 13.05 -33.44
CA ARG A 200 19.21 14.19 -34.37
C ARG A 200 20.62 14.60 -34.80
N GLN A 201 21.59 14.60 -33.88
CA GLN A 201 22.99 14.89 -34.17
C GLN A 201 23.60 13.85 -35.12
N VAL A 202 23.44 12.57 -34.81
CA VAL A 202 23.93 11.47 -35.67
C VAL A 202 23.28 11.49 -37.05
N GLU A 203 21.98 11.81 -37.13
CA GLU A 203 21.29 11.95 -38.40
C GLU A 203 21.84 13.12 -39.23
N GLU A 204 22.15 14.26 -38.63
CA GLU A 204 22.76 15.39 -39.35
C GLU A 204 24.18 15.04 -39.83
N GLU A 205 24.99 14.39 -38.98
CA GLU A 205 26.32 13.91 -39.36
C GLU A 205 26.26 12.93 -40.53
N LEU A 206 25.27 12.03 -40.54
CA LEU A 206 25.04 11.09 -41.63
C LEU A 206 24.60 11.79 -42.91
N ARG A 207 23.70 12.79 -42.82
CA ARG A 207 23.31 13.63 -43.98
C ARG A 207 24.51 14.38 -44.55
N ASP A 208 25.35 14.95 -43.70
CA ASP A 208 26.60 15.60 -44.09
C ASP A 208 27.56 14.63 -44.78
N ALA A 209 27.73 13.43 -44.24
CA ALA A 209 28.54 12.39 -44.86
C ALA A 209 28.01 12.00 -46.24
N GLY A 210 26.69 11.87 -46.39
CA GLY A 210 26.03 11.66 -47.68
C GLY A 210 26.33 12.78 -48.68
N ARG A 211 26.15 14.05 -48.29
CA ARG A 211 26.47 15.21 -49.13
C ARG A 211 27.94 15.24 -49.58
N ARG A 212 28.87 14.92 -48.68
CA ARG A 212 30.31 14.82 -49.00
C ARG A 212 30.57 13.74 -50.05
N LYS A 213 29.91 12.58 -49.90
CA LYS A 213 30.00 11.46 -50.82
C LYS A 213 29.48 11.81 -52.22
N ASP A 214 28.33 12.46 -52.30
CA ASP A 214 27.75 12.91 -53.58
C ASP A 214 28.64 13.96 -54.27
N SER A 215 29.24 14.86 -53.49
CA SER A 215 30.20 15.85 -53.99
C SER A 215 31.45 15.18 -54.57
N LEU A 216 31.97 14.14 -53.92
CA LEU A 216 33.09 13.34 -54.41
C LEU A 216 32.71 12.67 -55.74
N ILE A 217 31.56 11.99 -55.82
CA ILE A 217 31.08 11.36 -57.07
C ILE A 217 30.99 12.39 -58.20
N SER A 218 30.44 13.58 -57.94
CA SER A 218 30.34 14.67 -58.93
C SER A 218 31.72 15.11 -59.43
N SER A 219 32.67 15.27 -58.52
CA SER A 219 34.06 15.65 -58.84
C SER A 219 34.76 14.59 -59.68
N MET A 220 34.54 13.30 -59.37
CA MET A 220 35.09 12.18 -60.17
C MET A 220 34.51 12.14 -61.58
N LYS A 221 33.20 12.38 -61.73
CA LYS A 221 32.55 12.49 -63.06
C LYS A 221 33.07 13.69 -63.86
N ALA A 222 33.29 14.83 -63.21
CA ALA A 222 33.87 16.01 -63.87
C ALA A 222 35.32 15.75 -64.31
N ALA A 223 36.12 15.09 -63.48
CA ALA A 223 37.48 14.68 -63.87
C ALA A 223 37.45 13.66 -65.02
N GLU A 224 36.52 12.70 -65.00
CA GLU A 224 36.36 11.70 -66.04
C GLU A 224 36.03 12.34 -67.39
N THR A 225 35.07 13.27 -67.41
CA THR A 225 34.69 14.01 -68.62
C THR A 225 35.85 14.83 -69.17
N SER A 226 36.59 15.54 -68.31
CA SER A 226 37.81 16.26 -68.70
C SER A 226 38.87 15.34 -69.33
N CYS A 227 39.13 14.17 -68.75
CA CYS A 227 40.06 13.19 -69.34
C CYS A 227 39.61 12.72 -70.73
N ARG A 228 38.31 12.50 -70.92
CA ARG A 228 37.75 12.12 -72.23
C ARG A 228 37.89 13.24 -73.25
N GLU A 229 37.60 14.48 -72.87
CA GLU A 229 37.75 15.65 -73.74
C GLU A 229 39.20 15.85 -74.22
N VAL A 230 40.17 15.78 -73.31
CA VAL A 230 41.60 15.87 -73.65
C VAL A 230 42.00 14.75 -74.62
N ARG A 231 41.58 13.52 -74.34
CA ARG A 231 41.87 12.37 -75.20
C ARG A 231 41.28 12.57 -76.59
N ASP A 232 40.02 12.96 -76.67
CA ASP A 232 39.32 13.12 -77.93
C ASP A 232 39.95 14.29 -78.74
N GLY A 233 40.38 15.36 -78.08
CA GLY A 233 41.18 16.44 -78.67
C GLY A 233 42.53 15.96 -79.24
N LEU A 234 43.24 15.08 -78.54
CA LEU A 234 44.47 14.45 -79.06
C LEU A 234 44.20 13.60 -80.30
N ILE A 235 43.14 12.78 -80.28
CA ILE A 235 42.72 11.95 -81.42
C ILE A 235 42.36 12.83 -82.63
N GLN A 236 41.65 13.94 -82.41
CA GLN A 236 41.30 14.90 -83.47
C GLN A 236 42.55 15.59 -84.05
N SER A 237 43.47 16.07 -83.20
CA SER A 237 44.72 16.71 -83.66
C SER A 237 45.56 15.79 -84.56
N ARG A 238 45.58 14.48 -84.27
CA ARG A 238 46.24 13.47 -85.10
C ARG A 238 45.63 13.39 -86.50
N ARG A 239 44.30 13.50 -86.63
CA ARG A 239 43.59 13.41 -87.92
C ARG A 239 43.81 14.63 -88.80
N SER A 240 44.12 15.79 -88.23
CA SER A 240 44.37 17.02 -88.98
C SER A 240 45.78 17.12 -89.59
N LEU A 241 46.73 16.27 -89.17
CA LEU A 241 48.17 16.41 -89.48
C LEU A 241 48.76 15.35 -90.43
N SER A 242 48.06 14.27 -90.82
CA SER A 242 48.55 13.36 -91.86
C SER A 242 47.49 12.37 -92.38
N ALA A 243 47.57 12.09 -93.68
CA ALA A 243 46.85 11.03 -94.38
C ALA A 243 47.58 9.67 -94.27
N GLN A 244 47.38 8.94 -93.16
CA GLN A 244 47.13 7.49 -93.18
C GLN A 244 46.82 6.97 -91.75
N PRO A 245 45.80 6.13 -91.55
CA PRO A 245 45.51 5.54 -90.25
C PRO A 245 46.17 4.17 -90.07
N HIS A 246 46.88 3.99 -88.97
CA HIS A 246 47.08 2.68 -88.33
C HIS A 246 46.32 2.68 -87.00
N PRO A 247 45.22 1.90 -86.88
CA PRO A 247 44.53 1.69 -85.61
C PRO A 247 45.31 0.66 -84.79
N LEU A 248 45.75 1.03 -83.60
CA LEU A 248 46.15 0.05 -82.59
C LEU A 248 44.90 -0.35 -81.78
N PRO A 249 44.71 -1.64 -81.50
CA PRO A 249 43.57 -2.10 -80.73
C PRO A 249 43.68 -1.63 -79.28
N LEU A 250 42.60 -1.01 -78.79
CA LEU A 250 42.41 -0.68 -77.38
C LEU A 250 42.47 -1.98 -76.55
N LEU A 251 43.49 -2.10 -75.71
CA LEU A 251 43.58 -3.13 -74.69
C LEU A 251 42.51 -2.85 -73.64
N ARG A 252 41.33 -3.44 -73.84
CA ARG A 252 40.27 -3.53 -72.83
C ARG A 252 40.62 -4.64 -71.85
N GLU A 253 41.71 -4.47 -71.12
CA GLU A 253 41.94 -5.27 -69.92
C GLU A 253 40.94 -4.78 -68.87
N HIS A 254 39.96 -5.63 -68.60
CA HIS A 254 39.00 -5.46 -67.54
C HIS A 254 39.78 -5.35 -66.23
N LEU A 255 39.90 -4.12 -65.70
CA LEU A 255 40.37 -3.88 -64.35
C LEU A 255 39.25 -4.33 -63.38
N GLU A 256 39.06 -5.64 -63.27
CA GLU A 256 38.16 -6.25 -62.30
C GLU A 256 38.77 -6.10 -60.92
N LEU A 257 38.48 -4.96 -60.28
CA LEU A 257 38.61 -4.82 -58.83
C LEU A 257 37.45 -5.60 -58.17
N SER A 258 37.46 -6.92 -58.30
CA SER A 258 36.52 -7.82 -57.63
C SER A 258 37.30 -8.67 -56.65
N GLY A 259 37.05 -8.50 -55.34
CA GLY A 259 37.55 -9.43 -54.33
C GLY A 259 38.10 -8.87 -53.02
N ALA A 260 37.89 -7.60 -52.68
CA ALA A 260 38.12 -7.12 -51.32
C ALA A 260 36.88 -6.32 -50.88
N GLU A 261 36.28 -6.74 -49.77
CA GLU A 261 35.10 -6.13 -49.12
C GLU A 261 35.19 -4.60 -49.18
N SER A 262 34.51 -4.01 -50.16
CA SER A 262 34.72 -2.59 -50.46
C SER A 262 33.99 -1.76 -49.42
N ILE A 263 34.76 -0.97 -48.68
CA ILE A 263 34.28 0.06 -47.76
C ILE A 263 33.49 1.16 -48.52
N MET A 264 33.60 1.21 -49.85
CA MET A 264 32.90 2.17 -50.71
C MET A 264 31.51 1.68 -51.12
N GLY A 265 30.55 2.61 -51.20
CA GLY A 265 29.24 2.32 -51.76
C GLY A 265 29.28 2.04 -53.26
N ALA A 266 28.24 1.34 -53.75
CA ALA A 266 28.09 0.97 -55.15
C ALA A 266 28.23 2.14 -56.17
N PRO A 267 27.60 3.32 -55.96
CA PRO A 267 27.75 4.41 -56.93
C PRO A 267 29.12 5.09 -56.91
N GLU A 268 29.81 5.13 -55.76
CA GLU A 268 31.19 5.63 -55.66
C GLU A 268 32.15 4.70 -56.39
N MET A 269 32.01 3.39 -56.18
CA MET A 269 32.84 2.40 -56.87
C MET A 269 32.67 2.51 -58.38
N ALA A 270 31.44 2.67 -58.88
CA ALA A 270 31.18 2.86 -60.30
C ALA A 270 31.83 4.15 -60.85
N ALA A 271 31.77 5.26 -60.11
CA ALA A 271 32.42 6.52 -60.50
C ALA A 271 33.96 6.40 -60.51
N CYS A 272 34.55 5.74 -59.50
CA CYS A 272 35.97 5.43 -59.42
C CYS A 272 36.43 4.60 -60.62
N GLN A 273 35.72 3.51 -60.92
CA GLN A 273 36.05 2.63 -62.03
C GLN A 273 35.95 3.34 -63.39
N SER A 274 34.91 4.18 -63.57
CA SER A 274 34.72 4.96 -64.80
C SER A 274 35.84 5.97 -65.01
N LEU A 275 36.23 6.71 -63.96
CA LEU A 275 37.36 7.63 -63.99
C LEU A 275 38.68 6.92 -64.31
N LEU A 276 38.99 5.81 -63.61
CA LEU A 276 40.22 5.05 -63.84
C LEU A 276 40.29 4.51 -65.27
N SER A 277 39.17 4.04 -65.82
CA SER A 277 39.11 3.60 -67.21
C SER A 277 39.38 4.75 -68.19
N ALA A 278 38.80 5.93 -67.95
CA ALA A 278 39.05 7.11 -68.77
C ALA A 278 40.52 7.57 -68.71
N VAL A 279 41.12 7.57 -67.53
CA VAL A 279 42.55 7.91 -67.32
C VAL A 279 43.45 6.91 -68.03
N ALA A 280 43.19 5.60 -67.92
CA ALA A 280 43.97 4.56 -68.60
C ALA A 280 43.91 4.70 -70.13
N GLN A 281 42.72 5.00 -70.68
CA GLN A 281 42.54 5.23 -72.11
C GLN A 281 43.25 6.51 -72.59
N LEU A 282 43.19 7.60 -71.82
CA LEU A 282 43.93 8.83 -72.11
C LEU A 282 45.44 8.56 -72.09
N HIS A 283 45.96 7.89 -71.06
CA HIS A 283 47.36 7.52 -70.95
C HIS A 283 47.83 6.75 -72.19
N HIS A 284 47.13 5.68 -72.56
CA HIS A 284 47.47 4.89 -73.76
C HIS A 284 47.46 5.73 -75.04
N THR A 285 46.48 6.63 -75.18
CA THR A 285 46.40 7.56 -76.32
C THR A 285 47.61 8.50 -76.34
N CYS A 286 48.00 9.07 -75.20
CA CYS A 286 49.19 9.90 -75.06
C CYS A 286 50.47 9.14 -75.42
N SER A 287 50.67 7.93 -74.87
CA SER A 287 51.83 7.09 -75.17
C SER A 287 51.94 6.82 -76.67
N SER A 288 50.84 6.38 -77.31
CA SER A 288 50.84 6.14 -78.75
C SER A 288 51.15 7.39 -79.59
N ARG A 289 50.77 8.57 -79.11
CA ARG A 289 51.07 9.84 -79.77
C ARG A 289 52.55 10.20 -79.63
N ILE A 290 53.13 9.96 -78.47
CA ILE A 290 54.57 10.15 -78.22
C ILE A 290 55.37 9.21 -79.13
N ASP A 291 55.05 7.92 -79.13
CA ASP A 291 55.74 6.93 -79.98
C ASP A 291 55.69 7.32 -81.46
N TRP A 292 54.54 7.81 -81.95
CA TRP A 292 54.40 8.29 -83.32
C TRP A 292 55.25 9.53 -83.59
N LEU A 293 55.25 10.52 -82.68
CA LEU A 293 56.08 11.72 -82.83
C LEU A 293 57.57 11.37 -82.84
N GLU A 294 57.99 10.40 -82.03
CA GLU A 294 59.38 9.91 -82.02
C GLU A 294 59.76 9.22 -83.34
N GLN A 295 58.86 8.40 -83.90
CA GLN A 295 59.05 7.81 -85.23
C GLN A 295 59.14 8.87 -86.32
N GLU A 296 58.24 9.86 -86.30
CA GLU A 296 58.22 10.96 -87.25
C GLU A 296 59.51 11.79 -87.18
N VAL A 297 59.97 12.14 -85.96
CA VAL A 297 61.25 12.83 -85.74
C VAL A 297 62.42 11.98 -86.24
N SER A 298 62.39 10.67 -86.03
CA SER A 298 63.43 9.75 -86.50
C SER A 298 63.45 9.66 -88.03
N ALA A 299 62.28 9.62 -88.68
CA ALA A 299 62.14 9.66 -90.13
C ALA A 299 62.67 10.98 -90.69
N HIS A 300 62.31 12.11 -90.09
CA HIS A 300 62.84 13.42 -90.46
C HIS A 300 64.37 13.48 -90.31
N ARG A 301 64.93 12.96 -89.21
CA ARG A 301 66.39 12.88 -89.01
C ARG A 301 67.05 12.00 -90.07
N SER A 302 66.45 10.87 -90.42
CA SER A 302 66.94 9.98 -91.49
C SER A 302 66.92 10.69 -92.84
N HIS A 303 65.81 11.35 -93.19
CA HIS A 303 65.68 12.13 -94.42
C HIS A 303 66.70 13.26 -94.51
N VAL A 304 66.89 14.04 -93.44
CA VAL A 304 67.94 15.08 -93.37
C VAL A 304 69.34 14.47 -93.56
N THR A 305 69.58 13.30 -92.99
CA THR A 305 70.87 12.60 -93.14
C THR A 305 71.07 12.12 -94.58
N ALA A 306 70.04 11.57 -95.22
CA ALA A 306 70.07 11.15 -96.62
C ALA A 306 70.31 12.34 -97.57
N LEU A 307 69.59 13.45 -97.38
CA LEU A 307 69.82 14.70 -98.13
C LEU A 307 71.25 15.21 -97.94
N ARG A 308 71.80 15.12 -96.73
CA ARG A 308 73.20 15.48 -96.47
C ARG A 308 74.17 14.58 -97.21
N SER A 309 73.95 13.27 -97.23
CA SER A 309 74.81 12.34 -97.99
C SER A 309 74.68 12.54 -99.50
N GLU A 310 73.48 12.76 -100.02
CA GLU A 310 73.26 13.03 -101.45
C GLU A 310 73.92 14.34 -101.89
N LEU A 311 73.86 15.39 -101.06
CA LEU A 311 74.56 16.65 -101.30
C LEU A 311 76.08 16.45 -101.28
N GLN A 312 76.61 15.67 -100.34
CA GLN A 312 78.04 15.31 -100.31
C GLN A 312 78.46 14.55 -101.57
N ASP A 313 77.68 13.54 -101.97
CA ASP A 313 77.93 12.76 -103.19
C ASP A 313 77.84 13.63 -104.45
N ALA A 314 76.88 14.56 -104.52
CA ALA A 314 76.77 15.52 -105.62
C ALA A 314 78.01 16.41 -105.70
N CYS A 315 78.48 16.95 -104.57
CA CYS A 315 79.74 17.70 -104.51
C CYS A 315 80.94 16.85 -104.97
N LEU A 316 81.01 15.57 -104.61
CA LEU A 316 82.09 14.68 -105.06
C LEU A 316 82.02 14.40 -106.57
N ARG A 317 80.82 14.23 -107.13
CA ARG A 317 80.60 14.07 -108.58
C ARG A 317 81.02 15.31 -109.38
N ASP A 318 80.69 16.50 -108.90
CA ASP A 318 81.13 17.76 -109.52
C ASP A 318 82.66 17.92 -109.47
N ASN A 319 83.30 17.48 -108.39
CA ASN A 319 84.77 17.50 -108.29
C ASN A 319 85.46 16.48 -109.23
N LEU A 320 84.80 15.36 -109.58
CA LEU A 320 85.32 14.34 -110.52
C LEU A 320 85.02 14.65 -111.99
N ALA A 321 84.02 15.48 -112.29
CA ALA A 321 83.76 16.02 -113.63
C ALA A 321 84.81 17.07 -114.06
N TYR A 322 85.67 17.50 -113.13
CA TYR A 322 86.78 18.40 -113.40
C TYR A 322 87.97 17.63 -114.00
N VAL A 323 88.04 17.51 -115.33
CA VAL A 323 89.28 17.12 -116.01
C VAL A 323 90.35 18.19 -115.74
N PRO A 324 91.52 17.86 -115.16
CA PRO A 324 92.57 18.85 -114.97
C PRO A 324 93.10 19.31 -116.33
N VAL A 325 92.80 20.54 -116.70
CA VAL A 325 93.39 21.24 -117.86
C VAL A 325 94.87 21.55 -117.54
N ARG A 326 95.72 20.52 -117.52
CA ARG A 326 97.19 20.65 -117.47
C ARG A 326 97.85 20.46 -118.84
N ARG A 327 97.10 20.64 -119.95
CA ARG A 327 97.65 20.45 -121.30
C ARG A 327 97.41 21.57 -122.31
N PHE A 328 96.81 22.70 -121.93
CA PHE A 328 96.59 23.83 -122.85
C PHE A 328 97.57 25.01 -122.71
N ILE A 329 98.49 25.01 -121.73
CA ILE A 329 99.38 26.17 -121.49
C ILE A 329 100.75 26.05 -122.20
N ILE A 330 101.08 24.90 -122.82
CA ILE A 330 102.42 24.69 -123.42
C ILE A 330 102.54 25.17 -124.89
N ILE A 331 101.46 25.61 -125.56
CA ILE A 331 101.54 26.01 -126.99
C ILE A 331 101.43 27.53 -127.23
N ILE A 332 101.10 28.36 -126.22
CA ILE A 332 100.96 29.82 -126.41
C ILE A 332 101.91 30.60 -125.49
N ILE A 333 103.19 30.22 -125.44
CA ILE A 333 104.29 31.11 -124.98
C ILE A 333 105.57 30.75 -125.75
N SER A 334 105.59 30.99 -127.06
CA SER A 334 106.84 31.08 -127.84
C SER A 334 106.81 32.12 -128.97
N GLU A 335 105.76 32.91 -129.10
CA GLU A 335 105.77 34.07 -130.00
C GLU A 335 105.04 35.26 -129.35
N GLY A 336 105.80 36.33 -129.08
CA GLY A 336 105.30 37.71 -129.15
C GLY A 336 104.60 38.31 -127.93
N SER A 337 105.35 38.58 -126.86
CA SER A 337 105.16 39.74 -125.97
C SER A 337 105.21 41.04 -126.80
N ASP A 338 104.29 42.00 -126.70
CA ASP A 338 104.49 43.10 -125.74
C ASP A 338 103.25 43.98 -125.44
N GLU A 339 102.06 43.71 -126.00
CA GLU A 339 100.88 44.58 -125.76
C GLU A 339 99.84 44.01 -124.78
N PHE A 340 99.84 42.71 -124.50
CA PHE A 340 98.87 42.10 -123.56
C PHE A 340 99.20 42.32 -122.08
N LEU A 341 100.48 42.60 -121.75
CA LEU A 341 100.91 42.84 -120.37
C LEU A 341 100.47 44.20 -119.80
N LYS A 342 100.06 45.16 -120.64
CA LYS A 342 99.45 46.42 -120.17
C LYS A 342 97.95 46.34 -119.93
N SER A 343 97.27 45.32 -120.47
CA SER A 343 95.83 45.11 -120.22
C SER A 343 95.56 44.21 -119.01
N LEU A 344 96.55 43.44 -118.54
CA LEU A 344 96.44 42.57 -117.36
C LEU A 344 96.75 43.28 -116.03
N GLU A 345 97.52 44.38 -116.02
CA GLU A 345 97.71 45.21 -114.83
C GLU A 345 96.46 46.02 -114.45
N SER A 346 95.55 46.28 -115.40
CA SER A 346 94.28 46.96 -115.11
C SER A 346 93.18 46.03 -114.57
N PHE A 347 93.32 44.71 -114.71
CA PHE A 347 92.35 43.74 -114.19
C PHE A 347 92.77 43.15 -112.83
N TYR A 348 94.06 43.22 -112.49
CA TYR A 348 94.60 42.71 -111.23
C TYR A 348 94.40 43.65 -110.03
N VAL A 349 93.94 44.89 -110.25
CA VAL A 349 93.63 45.87 -109.19
C VAL A 349 92.16 45.75 -108.70
N GLU A 350 91.29 45.04 -109.42
CA GLU A 350 89.88 44.90 -109.05
C GLU A 350 89.53 43.56 -108.35
N PHE A 351 90.52 42.65 -108.19
CA PHE A 351 90.28 41.30 -107.64
C PHE A 351 90.95 41.01 -106.28
N ILE A 352 91.59 42.00 -105.63
CA ILE A 352 92.16 41.86 -104.27
C ILE A 352 91.73 43.02 -103.36
N LYS A 353 90.46 42.99 -102.96
CA LYS A 353 89.93 43.50 -101.67
C LYS A 353 88.62 42.77 -101.41
N SER A 354 88.73 41.51 -101.01
CA SER A 354 88.57 41.06 -99.63
C SER A 354 87.12 41.09 -99.11
N PRO A 355 86.77 40.06 -98.32
CA PRO A 355 85.45 39.46 -98.28
C PRO A 355 84.79 39.65 -96.90
N GLY A 356 83.60 39.08 -96.75
CA GLY A 356 83.07 38.66 -95.46
C GLY A 356 81.84 39.47 -95.04
N THR A 357 80.63 38.94 -95.23
CA THR A 357 79.93 37.88 -94.47
C THR A 357 79.10 38.43 -93.32
N MET A 358 77.80 38.17 -93.48
CA MET A 358 76.78 37.83 -92.47
C MET A 358 76.44 38.90 -91.44
#